data_AF-A0A952AZU3-F1
#
_entry.id   AF-A0A952AZU3-F1
#
_cell.length_a   1.000
_cell.length_b   1.000
_cell.length_c   1.000
_cell.angle_alpha   90.00
_cell.angle_beta   90.00
_cell.angle_gamma   90.00
#
_symmetry.space_group_name_H-M   'P 1'
#
loop_
_entity.id
_entity.type
_entity.pdbx_description
1 polymer ?
#
loop_
_entity_poly.entity_id
_entity_poly.type
_entity_poly.pdbx_seq_one_letter_code
_entity_poly.pdbx_strand_id
1 'polypeptide(L)'
;MGITIQWLGHASFKICYEDKVIYIDPWKLKEPVGDATLVLVSHSHYDHYSPEDIAKAGGPDTKLIASADVIAKAKAGEAILPGLTVALEGIWLKGVAAYNPDKQFHPKASNWVGFIIEIGSKRIYYAGDTDLTEEMKALKDIDVALLPVGGTYTMNSKEAAEATTHIKPKLAIPYHWGDIVGERNDAEQFAESAVCEVKILEPGDSVSF
;
A
#
# COMPACT_ATOMS: atom_id res chain seq x y z
N MET A 1 14.82 -10.85 13.93
CA MET A 1 13.36 -11.07 14.12
C MET A 1 12.71 -11.06 12.75
N GLY A 2 11.56 -11.69 12.58
CA GLY A 2 10.88 -11.76 11.28
C GLY A 2 10.18 -10.46 10.91
N ILE A 3 9.87 -10.29 9.62
CA ILE A 3 9.02 -9.19 9.12
C ILE A 3 7.58 -9.67 9.17
N THR A 4 6.68 -8.89 9.76
CA THR A 4 5.24 -9.21 9.79
C THR A 4 4.47 -8.15 9.03
N ILE A 5 3.57 -8.58 8.13
CA ILE A 5 2.61 -7.73 7.42
C ILE A 5 1.21 -8.14 7.89
N GLN A 6 0.50 -7.20 8.50
CA GLN A 6 -0.89 -7.33 8.92
C GLN A 6 -1.78 -6.52 7.99
N TRP A 7 -2.85 -7.12 7.49
CA TRP A 7 -3.89 -6.38 6.78
C TRP A 7 -4.91 -5.86 7.79
N LEU A 8 -5.18 -4.56 7.79
CA LEU A 8 -6.12 -3.92 8.73
C LEU A 8 -7.51 -3.73 8.12
N GLY A 9 -7.68 -4.09 6.84
CA GLY A 9 -8.90 -3.91 6.06
C GLY A 9 -8.74 -2.84 4.98
N HIS A 10 -9.59 -2.91 3.95
CA HIS A 10 -9.56 -2.02 2.78
C HIS A 10 -8.14 -1.84 2.21
N ALA A 11 -7.55 -0.66 2.33
CA ALA A 11 -6.20 -0.33 1.88
C ALA A 11 -5.17 -0.20 3.02
N SER A 12 -5.59 -0.45 4.26
CA SER A 12 -4.76 -0.24 5.44
C SER A 12 -3.89 -1.44 5.77
N PHE A 13 -2.60 -1.19 5.97
CA PHE A 13 -1.64 -2.23 6.38
C PHE A 13 -0.77 -1.77 7.54
N LYS A 14 -0.31 -2.74 8.34
CA LYS A 14 0.74 -2.56 9.34
C LYS A 14 1.90 -3.50 9.05
N ILE A 15 3.11 -2.96 8.94
CA ILE A 15 4.35 -3.70 8.73
C ILE A 15 5.23 -3.52 9.97
N CYS A 16 5.66 -4.64 10.56
CA CYS A 16 6.52 -4.63 11.75
C CYS A 16 7.84 -5.36 11.45
N TYR A 17 8.96 -4.74 11.85
CA TYR A 17 10.29 -5.34 11.81
C TYR A 17 11.18 -4.71 12.89
N GLU A 18 11.65 -5.51 13.83
CA GLU A 18 12.44 -5.03 14.98
C GLU A 18 11.71 -3.89 15.72
N ASP A 19 12.31 -2.71 15.80
CA ASP A 19 11.73 -1.49 16.40
C ASP A 19 10.88 -0.68 15.42
N LYS A 20 10.84 -1.05 14.12
CA LYS A 20 10.11 -0.33 13.09
C LYS A 20 8.68 -0.83 12.98
N VAL A 21 7.75 0.11 13.05
CA VAL A 21 6.32 -0.09 12.84
C VAL A 21 5.84 0.91 11.78
N ILE A 22 5.42 0.41 10.62
CA ILE A 22 4.95 1.20 9.49
C ILE A 22 3.46 0.98 9.33
N TYR A 23 2.68 2.06 9.34
CA TYR A 23 1.28 2.04 8.91
C TYR A 23 1.18 2.61 7.50
N ILE A 24 0.41 1.96 6.63
CA ILE A 24 0.12 2.43 5.28
C ILE A 24 -1.37 2.69 5.19
N ASP A 25 -1.75 3.88 4.72
CA ASP A 25 -3.13 4.33 4.52
C ASP A 25 -4.06 3.96 5.70
N PRO A 26 -3.71 4.31 6.96
CA PRO A 26 -4.50 3.91 8.12
C PRO A 26 -5.91 4.50 8.04
N TRP A 27 -6.92 3.64 8.07
CA TRP A 27 -8.33 4.02 7.97
C TRP A 27 -9.19 3.07 8.81
N LYS A 28 -10.19 3.62 9.51
CA LYS A 28 -11.10 2.87 10.41
C LYS A 28 -10.37 2.06 11.50
N LEU A 29 -9.29 2.60 12.06
CA LEU A 29 -8.63 1.97 13.19
C LEU A 29 -9.56 2.01 14.41
N LYS A 30 -9.70 0.86 15.08
CA LYS A 30 -10.65 0.69 16.19
C LYS A 30 -10.29 1.52 17.42
N GLU A 31 -9.01 1.49 17.80
CA GLU A 31 -8.51 2.11 19.03
C GLU A 31 -7.18 2.81 18.75
N PRO A 32 -6.83 3.86 19.50
CA PRO A 32 -5.48 4.43 19.48
C PRO A 32 -4.44 3.39 19.93
N VAL A 33 -3.39 3.20 19.13
CA VAL A 33 -2.27 2.30 19.44
C VAL A 33 -1.00 3.12 19.70
N GLY A 34 -0.76 4.16 18.89
CA GLY A 34 0.34 5.09 19.09
C GLY A 34 1.75 4.49 18.93
N ASP A 35 1.88 3.36 18.24
CA ASP A 35 3.14 2.62 18.10
C ASP A 35 3.82 2.81 16.75
N ALA A 36 3.23 3.59 15.82
CA ALA A 36 3.82 3.82 14.51
C ALA A 36 5.14 4.60 14.61
N THR A 37 6.20 4.05 14.01
CA THR A 37 7.43 4.82 13.74
C THR A 37 7.33 5.63 12.46
N LEU A 38 6.54 5.14 11.50
CA LEU A 38 6.31 5.73 10.20
C LEU A 38 4.86 5.52 9.78
N VAL A 39 4.23 6.58 9.27
CA VAL A 39 2.94 6.52 8.58
C VAL A 39 3.17 6.93 7.14
N LEU A 40 2.68 6.08 6.23
CA LEU A 40 2.69 6.30 4.78
C LEU A 40 1.27 6.56 4.31
N VAL A 41 1.08 7.61 3.51
CA VAL A 41 -0.24 7.89 2.89
C VAL A 41 -0.09 8.10 1.38
N SER A 42 -0.76 7.25 0.60
CA SER A 42 -0.63 7.17 -0.85
C SER A 42 -1.21 8.37 -1.60
N HIS A 43 -2.38 8.84 -1.15
CA HIS A 43 -3.13 9.94 -1.75
C HIS A 43 -4.23 10.46 -0.80
N SER A 44 -4.91 11.53 -1.20
CA SER A 44 -5.76 12.30 -0.29
C SER A 44 -7.26 11.97 -0.29
N HIS A 45 -7.66 10.83 -0.86
CA HIS A 45 -9.03 10.32 -0.72
C HIS A 45 -9.32 9.86 0.71
N TYR A 46 -10.59 9.89 1.10
CA TYR A 46 -11.00 9.78 2.51
C TYR A 46 -10.76 8.40 3.12
N ASP A 47 -10.69 7.36 2.29
CA ASP A 47 -10.47 5.97 2.64
C ASP A 47 -8.98 5.56 2.67
N HIS A 48 -8.09 6.55 2.44
CA HIS A 48 -6.63 6.42 2.53
C HIS A 48 -6.01 7.48 3.44
N TYR A 49 -6.49 8.72 3.34
CA TYR A 49 -6.09 9.85 4.18
C TYR A 49 -7.16 10.14 5.23
N SER A 50 -6.97 9.56 6.42
CA SER A 50 -7.74 9.85 7.62
C SER A 50 -6.87 10.49 8.68
N PRO A 51 -6.96 11.83 8.90
CA PRO A 51 -6.22 12.51 9.97
C PRO A 51 -6.45 11.89 11.35
N GLU A 52 -7.66 11.40 11.61
CA GLU A 52 -8.02 10.72 12.85
C GLU A 52 -7.24 9.41 13.02
N ASP A 53 -7.20 8.57 11.99
CA ASP A 53 -6.53 7.26 12.07
C ASP A 53 -5.01 7.38 12.00
N ILE A 54 -4.48 8.40 11.31
CA ILE A 54 -3.06 8.79 11.40
C ILE A 54 -2.70 9.13 12.85
N ALA A 55 -3.55 9.88 13.55
CA ALA A 55 -3.35 10.22 14.96
C ALA A 55 -3.51 9.01 15.90
N LYS A 56 -4.41 8.07 15.60
CA LYS A 56 -4.53 6.80 16.36
C LYS A 56 -3.30 5.91 16.20
N ALA A 57 -2.71 5.86 15.01
CA ALA A 57 -1.52 5.07 14.74
C ALA A 57 -0.25 5.73 15.31
N GLY A 58 -0.14 7.07 15.21
CA GLY A 58 1.07 7.82 15.54
C GLY A 58 1.31 8.04 17.03
N GLY A 59 2.59 7.99 17.42
CA GLY A 59 3.16 8.49 18.67
C GLY A 59 3.98 9.78 18.46
N PRO A 60 4.70 10.25 19.50
CA PRO A 60 5.42 11.53 19.47
C PRO A 60 6.51 11.65 18.39
N ASP A 61 7.17 10.54 18.06
CA ASP A 61 8.31 10.50 17.11
C ASP A 61 7.91 9.97 15.73
N THR A 62 6.61 9.79 15.47
CA THR A 62 6.11 9.25 14.20
C THR A 62 6.42 10.19 13.05
N LYS A 63 7.06 9.66 12.01
CA LYS A 63 7.23 10.38 10.74
C LYS A 63 6.02 10.14 9.84
N LEU A 64 5.57 11.20 9.16
CA LEU A 64 4.57 11.12 8.09
C LEU A 64 5.26 11.34 6.75
N ILE A 65 5.18 10.37 5.84
CA ILE A 65 5.57 10.53 4.44
C ILE A 65 4.35 10.25 3.56
N ALA A 66 4.03 11.16 2.66
CA ALA A 66 2.83 11.04 1.85
C ALA A 66 2.94 11.71 0.48
N SER A 67 1.92 11.56 -0.37
CA SER A 67 1.79 12.37 -1.58
C SER A 67 1.76 13.87 -1.28
N ALA A 68 2.16 14.68 -2.26
CA ALA A 68 2.26 16.13 -2.09
C ALA A 68 0.95 16.81 -1.67
N ASP A 69 -0.19 16.31 -2.16
CA ASP A 69 -1.51 16.85 -1.81
C ASP A 69 -1.96 16.48 -0.39
N VAL A 70 -1.60 15.29 0.10
CA VAL A 70 -1.79 14.92 1.51
C VAL A 70 -0.99 15.85 2.39
N ILE A 71 0.30 16.06 2.10
CA ILE A 71 1.15 16.97 2.89
C ILE A 71 0.63 18.41 2.83
N ALA A 72 0.14 18.85 1.67
CA ALA A 72 -0.48 20.17 1.53
C ALA A 72 -1.75 20.33 2.39
N LYS A 73 -2.55 19.27 2.57
CA LYS A 73 -3.73 19.22 3.44
C LYS A 73 -3.34 19.10 4.92
N ALA A 74 -2.40 18.22 5.25
CA ALA A 74 -1.96 17.92 6.61
C ALA A 74 -1.13 19.05 7.23
N LYS A 75 -0.45 19.87 6.40
CA LYS A 75 0.50 20.90 6.84
C LYS A 75 1.66 20.37 7.69
N ALA A 76 1.95 19.07 7.58
CA ALA A 76 2.98 18.36 8.30
C ALA A 76 3.44 17.13 7.52
N GLY A 77 4.65 16.63 7.83
CA GLY A 77 5.27 15.49 7.16
C GLY A 77 6.11 15.87 5.94
N GLU A 78 6.60 14.86 5.25
CA GLU A 78 7.45 14.97 4.07
C GLU A 78 6.72 14.44 2.83
N ALA A 79 6.78 15.19 1.72
CA ALA A 79 6.17 14.76 0.48
C ALA A 79 7.11 13.84 -0.29
N ILE A 80 6.57 12.76 -0.87
CA ILE A 80 7.27 11.90 -1.81
C ILE A 80 6.55 11.90 -3.16
N LEU A 81 7.34 11.98 -4.24
CA LEU A 81 6.85 11.95 -5.62
C LEU A 81 7.22 10.62 -6.28
N PRO A 82 6.50 10.21 -7.35
CA PRO A 82 6.89 9.07 -8.16
C PRO A 82 8.35 9.18 -8.63
N GLY A 83 9.11 8.10 -8.45
CA GLY A 83 10.52 8.01 -8.83
C GLY A 83 11.51 8.52 -7.79
N LEU A 84 11.06 9.25 -6.76
CA LEU A 84 11.93 9.71 -5.68
C LEU A 84 12.08 8.66 -4.58
N THR A 85 13.22 8.72 -3.90
CA THR A 85 13.58 7.81 -2.81
C THR A 85 13.95 8.60 -1.57
N VAL A 86 13.47 8.14 -0.43
CA VAL A 86 13.81 8.65 0.90
C VAL A 86 14.49 7.53 1.68
N ALA A 87 15.67 7.80 2.22
CA ALA A 87 16.36 6.89 3.13
C ALA A 87 16.02 7.28 4.57
N LEU A 88 15.46 6.33 5.31
CA LEU A 88 15.22 6.41 6.75
C LEU A 88 16.13 5.39 7.45
N GLU A 89 16.28 5.51 8.76
CA GLU A 89 17.04 4.53 9.52
C GLU A 89 16.41 3.13 9.38
N GLY A 90 17.12 2.22 8.70
CA GLY A 90 16.68 0.84 8.48
C GLY A 90 15.59 0.65 7.41
N ILE A 91 15.16 1.70 6.71
CA ILE A 91 14.11 1.63 5.68
C ILE A 91 14.53 2.45 4.46
N TRP A 92 14.49 1.84 3.27
CA TRP A 92 14.54 2.57 2.01
C TRP A 92 13.14 2.64 1.40
N LEU A 93 12.64 3.85 1.20
CA LEU A 93 11.29 4.09 0.68
C LEU A 93 11.38 4.76 -0.69
N LYS A 94 10.70 4.21 -1.69
CA LYS A 94 10.57 4.82 -3.03
C LYS A 94 9.11 5.05 -3.38
N GLY A 95 8.79 6.25 -3.84
CA GLY A 95 7.50 6.56 -4.46
C GLY A 95 7.40 5.95 -5.86
N VAL A 96 6.29 5.30 -6.16
CA VAL A 96 5.98 4.72 -7.48
C VAL A 96 4.70 5.35 -7.99
N ALA A 97 4.59 5.62 -9.29
CA ALA A 97 3.38 6.22 -9.84
C ALA A 97 2.17 5.29 -9.63
N ALA A 98 1.07 5.84 -9.10
CA ALA A 98 -0.21 5.17 -8.95
C ALA A 98 -1.27 6.01 -9.69
N TYR A 99 -1.88 5.45 -10.74
CA TYR A 99 -2.87 6.15 -11.56
C TYR A 99 -3.73 5.17 -12.38
N ASN A 100 -4.88 5.65 -12.85
CA ASN A 100 -5.68 4.98 -13.84
C ASN A 100 -5.31 5.54 -15.24
N PRO A 101 -4.89 4.71 -16.21
CA PRO A 101 -4.70 5.15 -17.58
C PRO A 101 -6.04 5.42 -18.26
N ASP A 102 -7.07 4.63 -17.95
CA ASP A 102 -8.36 4.62 -18.65
C ASP A 102 -9.55 5.09 -17.78
N LYS A 103 -9.35 5.28 -16.47
CA LYS A 103 -10.38 5.78 -15.53
C LYS A 103 -10.02 7.20 -15.07
N GLN A 104 -11.00 7.92 -14.53
CA GLN A 104 -10.82 9.32 -14.11
C GLN A 104 -10.60 9.50 -12.60
N PHE A 105 -10.62 8.41 -11.82
CA PHE A 105 -10.55 8.46 -10.36
C PHE A 105 -9.16 8.77 -9.84
N HIS A 106 -8.13 8.31 -10.56
CA HIS A 106 -6.72 8.48 -10.17
C HIS A 106 -5.91 9.05 -11.35
N PRO A 107 -6.06 10.34 -11.71
CA PRO A 107 -5.36 10.93 -12.85
C PRO A 107 -3.83 10.93 -12.69
N LYS A 108 -3.09 10.59 -13.75
CA LYS A 108 -1.61 10.61 -13.72
C LYS A 108 -1.02 11.96 -13.28
N ALA A 109 -1.69 13.07 -13.63
CA ALA A 109 -1.26 14.42 -13.29
C ALA A 109 -1.27 14.72 -11.78
N SER A 110 -2.00 13.93 -10.98
CA SER A 110 -2.03 14.08 -9.52
C SER A 110 -0.70 13.71 -8.86
N ASN A 111 0.17 12.95 -9.54
CA ASN A 111 1.43 12.41 -8.98
C ASN A 111 1.23 11.66 -7.66
N TRP A 112 0.10 10.95 -7.53
CA TRP A 112 -0.18 10.08 -6.41
C TRP A 112 0.70 8.82 -6.46
N VAL A 113 0.91 8.21 -5.29
CA VAL A 113 2.02 7.28 -5.08
C VAL A 113 1.58 5.94 -4.52
N GLY A 114 2.10 4.87 -5.11
CA GLY A 114 2.38 3.63 -4.39
C GLY A 114 3.78 3.70 -3.76
N PHE A 115 4.16 2.67 -3.01
CA PHE A 115 5.43 2.61 -2.28
C PHE A 115 6.19 1.33 -2.57
N ILE A 116 7.50 1.43 -2.78
CA ILE A 116 8.43 0.31 -2.54
C ILE A 116 9.08 0.57 -1.19
N ILE A 117 8.94 -0.40 -0.30
CA ILE A 117 9.47 -0.39 1.06
C ILE A 117 10.50 -1.51 1.13
N GLU A 118 11.78 -1.14 1.22
CA GLU A 118 12.85 -2.09 1.52
C GLU A 118 13.15 -1.99 3.01
N ILE A 119 12.90 -3.09 3.71
CA ILE A 119 13.07 -3.22 5.16
C ILE A 119 13.57 -4.62 5.49
N GLY A 120 14.60 -4.70 6.35
CA GLY A 120 15.32 -5.95 6.58
C GLY A 120 15.84 -6.55 5.26
N SER A 121 15.44 -7.77 4.94
CA SER A 121 15.80 -8.45 3.68
C SER A 121 14.64 -8.51 2.67
N LYS A 122 13.61 -7.69 2.83
CA LYS A 122 12.41 -7.73 1.97
C LYS A 122 12.23 -6.44 1.20
N ARG A 123 11.79 -6.60 -0.04
CA ARG A 123 11.29 -5.53 -0.89
C ARG A 123 9.79 -5.69 -1.09
N ILE A 124 9.02 -4.80 -0.46
CA ILE A 124 7.57 -4.85 -0.42
C ILE A 124 7.03 -3.74 -1.33
N TYR A 125 6.15 -4.08 -2.26
CA TYR A 125 5.45 -3.13 -3.11
C TYR A 125 4.01 -2.95 -2.64
N TYR A 126 3.64 -1.74 -2.24
CA TYR A 126 2.25 -1.32 -2.04
C TYR A 126 1.82 -0.49 -3.24
N ALA A 127 0.81 -0.94 -3.99
CA ALA A 127 0.47 -0.31 -5.25
C ALA A 127 -0.22 1.06 -5.12
N GLY A 128 -0.89 1.32 -4.00
CA GLY A 128 -1.85 2.42 -3.90
C GLY A 128 -3.06 2.18 -4.81
N ASP A 129 -3.91 3.19 -4.96
CA ASP A 129 -5.01 3.12 -5.91
C ASP A 129 -4.49 3.33 -7.33
N THR A 130 -4.54 2.27 -8.12
CA THR A 130 -3.96 2.27 -9.47
C THR A 130 -4.59 1.19 -10.32
N ASP A 131 -4.55 1.38 -11.63
CA ASP A 131 -4.65 0.29 -12.59
C ASP A 131 -3.23 -0.22 -12.95
N LEU A 132 -3.12 -1.12 -13.93
CA LEU A 132 -1.84 -1.60 -14.44
C LEU A 132 -1.11 -0.49 -15.24
N THR A 133 0.03 -0.03 -14.72
CA THR A 133 0.83 1.06 -15.32
C THR A 133 2.17 0.55 -15.89
N GLU A 134 2.77 1.31 -16.80
CA GLU A 134 4.12 0.99 -17.32
C GLU A 134 5.19 1.03 -16.22
N GLU A 135 5.05 1.94 -15.27
CA GLU A 135 5.91 2.05 -14.10
C GLU A 135 5.83 0.79 -13.21
N MET A 136 4.62 0.23 -13.05
CA MET A 136 4.39 -1.04 -12.34
C MET A 136 5.01 -2.22 -13.10
N LYS A 137 4.88 -2.28 -14.44
CA LYS A 137 5.48 -3.35 -15.26
C LYS A 137 7.01 -3.35 -15.21
N ALA A 138 7.61 -2.18 -14.98
CA ALA A 138 9.05 -2.01 -14.89
C ALA A 138 9.65 -2.47 -13.55
N LEU A 139 8.83 -2.77 -12.54
CA LEU A 139 9.30 -3.23 -11.23
C LEU A 139 10.08 -4.55 -11.33
N LYS A 140 11.04 -4.72 -10.42
CA LYS A 140 11.93 -5.88 -10.31
C LYS A 140 12.15 -6.23 -8.85
N ASP A 141 12.47 -7.50 -8.62
CA ASP A 141 12.91 -8.04 -7.34
C ASP A 141 11.95 -7.79 -6.18
N ILE A 142 10.64 -7.83 -6.45
CA ILE A 142 9.61 -7.67 -5.42
C ILE A 142 9.44 -8.99 -4.67
N ASP A 143 9.60 -8.98 -3.35
CA ASP A 143 9.30 -10.15 -2.52
C ASP A 143 7.80 -10.27 -2.25
N VAL A 144 7.16 -9.15 -1.88
CA VAL A 144 5.73 -9.10 -1.56
C VAL A 144 5.07 -7.96 -2.33
N ALA A 145 4.02 -8.26 -3.09
CA ALA A 145 3.18 -7.26 -3.76
C ALA A 145 1.81 -7.17 -3.07
N LEU A 146 1.47 -6.00 -2.54
CA LEU A 146 0.13 -5.67 -2.07
C LEU A 146 -0.56 -4.99 -3.26
N LEU A 147 -1.61 -5.61 -3.80
CA LEU A 147 -2.30 -5.15 -5.03
C LEU A 147 -3.80 -4.95 -4.79
N PRO A 148 -4.39 -3.83 -5.22
CA PRO A 148 -5.83 -3.63 -5.13
C PRO A 148 -6.55 -4.51 -6.17
N VAL A 149 -7.74 -5.01 -5.83
CA VAL A 149 -8.55 -5.86 -6.72
C VAL A 149 -10.00 -5.40 -6.87
N GLY A 150 -10.35 -4.22 -6.34
CA GLY A 150 -11.74 -3.75 -6.23
C GLY A 150 -12.41 -3.32 -7.55
N GLY A 151 -11.66 -3.17 -8.63
CA GLY A 151 -12.17 -3.00 -10.01
C GLY A 151 -12.77 -1.65 -10.38
N THR A 152 -13.58 -1.04 -9.51
CA THR A 152 -14.29 0.21 -9.82
C THR A 152 -13.34 1.40 -9.90
N TYR A 153 -12.50 1.58 -8.87
CA TYR A 153 -11.54 2.69 -8.75
C TYR A 153 -10.10 2.29 -9.04
N THR A 154 -9.82 0.99 -8.95
CA THR A 154 -8.50 0.36 -9.05
C THR A 154 -8.54 -0.83 -10.00
N MET A 155 -7.43 -1.55 -10.17
CA MET A 155 -7.40 -2.81 -10.91
C MET A 155 -8.56 -3.73 -10.49
N ASN A 156 -9.17 -4.40 -11.46
CA ASN A 156 -9.99 -5.58 -11.18
C ASN A 156 -9.10 -6.82 -10.96
N SER A 157 -9.70 -7.93 -10.55
CA SER A 157 -9.00 -9.20 -10.29
C SER A 157 -8.12 -9.68 -11.45
N LYS A 158 -8.55 -9.50 -12.71
CA LYS A 158 -7.80 -9.91 -13.91
C LYS A 158 -6.63 -9.00 -14.20
N GLU A 159 -6.83 -7.68 -14.09
CA GLU A 159 -5.77 -6.68 -14.27
C GLU A 159 -4.68 -6.85 -13.19
N ALA A 160 -5.08 -7.10 -11.94
CA ALA A 160 -4.15 -7.40 -10.86
C ALA A 160 -3.38 -8.71 -11.13
N ALA A 161 -4.05 -9.75 -11.63
CA ALA A 161 -3.38 -11.00 -12.01
C ALA A 161 -2.38 -10.78 -13.16
N GLU A 162 -2.73 -10.00 -14.17
CA GLU A 162 -1.81 -9.60 -15.25
C GLU A 162 -0.58 -8.86 -14.69
N ALA A 163 -0.77 -7.96 -13.73
CA ALA A 163 0.33 -7.26 -13.07
C ALA A 163 1.37 -8.22 -12.48
N THR A 164 0.95 -9.36 -11.93
CA THR A 164 1.88 -10.38 -11.38
C THR A 164 2.78 -11.00 -12.44
N THR A 165 2.36 -11.04 -13.71
CA THR A 165 3.19 -11.56 -14.82
C THR A 165 4.39 -10.66 -15.12
N HIS A 166 4.25 -9.36 -14.84
CA HIS A 166 5.30 -8.35 -15.04
C HIS A 166 6.16 -8.16 -13.79
N ILE A 167 5.51 -8.01 -12.62
CA ILE A 167 6.18 -7.77 -11.33
C ILE A 167 6.93 -9.03 -10.87
N LYS A 168 6.36 -10.22 -11.12
CA LYS A 168 6.84 -11.53 -10.67
C LYS A 168 7.19 -11.56 -9.17
N PRO A 169 6.25 -11.16 -8.29
CA PRO A 169 6.51 -11.18 -6.86
C PRO A 169 6.59 -12.62 -6.35
N LYS A 170 7.26 -12.86 -5.22
CA LYS A 170 7.23 -14.18 -4.57
C LYS A 170 5.87 -14.45 -3.94
N LEU A 171 5.29 -13.43 -3.32
CA LEU A 171 3.95 -13.45 -2.72
C LEU A 171 3.15 -12.22 -3.18
N ALA A 172 1.87 -12.40 -3.47
CA ALA A 172 0.92 -11.31 -3.60
C ALA A 172 -0.18 -11.37 -2.53
N ILE A 173 -0.63 -10.20 -2.07
CA ILE A 173 -1.73 -10.03 -1.11
C ILE A 173 -2.75 -9.06 -1.73
N PRO A 174 -3.95 -9.54 -2.10
CA PRO A 174 -4.99 -8.68 -2.65
C PRO A 174 -5.65 -7.83 -1.56
N TYR A 175 -5.93 -6.56 -1.87
CA TYR A 175 -6.61 -5.63 -0.96
C TYR A 175 -7.64 -4.75 -1.71
N HIS A 176 -8.22 -3.76 -1.01
CA HIS A 176 -9.22 -2.84 -1.58
C HIS A 176 -10.53 -3.56 -1.94
N TRP A 177 -10.94 -4.49 -1.06
CA TRP A 177 -12.19 -5.24 -1.12
C TRP A 177 -12.81 -5.37 0.29
N GLY A 178 -14.11 -5.68 0.36
CA GLY A 178 -14.79 -6.04 1.61
C GLY A 178 -15.28 -4.87 2.48
N ASP A 179 -15.17 -3.63 1.99
CA ASP A 179 -15.73 -2.44 2.66
C ASP A 179 -16.49 -1.54 1.67
N ILE A 180 -15.85 -0.52 1.10
CA ILE A 180 -16.50 0.46 0.21
C ILE A 180 -16.85 -0.14 -1.16
N VAL A 181 -15.94 -0.96 -1.67
CA VAL A 181 -16.00 -1.54 -3.00
C VAL A 181 -15.21 -2.84 -3.01
N GLY A 182 -15.43 -3.66 -4.03
CA GLY A 182 -14.81 -4.97 -4.16
C GLY A 182 -15.39 -5.96 -3.15
N GLU A 183 -15.42 -7.22 -3.55
CA GLU A 183 -15.89 -8.32 -2.72
C GLU A 183 -14.75 -9.32 -2.51
N ARG A 184 -14.92 -10.21 -1.53
CA ARG A 184 -13.98 -11.33 -1.33
C ARG A 184 -13.76 -12.12 -2.62
N ASN A 185 -14.81 -12.29 -3.41
CA ASN A 185 -14.77 -13.03 -4.67
C ASN A 185 -13.80 -12.40 -5.70
N ASP A 186 -13.50 -11.09 -5.61
CA ASP A 186 -12.47 -10.47 -6.45
C ASP A 186 -11.06 -10.91 -6.04
N ALA A 187 -10.80 -11.02 -4.73
CA ALA A 187 -9.55 -11.55 -4.21
C ALA A 187 -9.36 -13.04 -4.54
N GLU A 188 -10.44 -13.82 -4.51
CA GLU A 188 -10.45 -15.24 -4.87
C GLU A 188 -10.16 -15.42 -6.38
N GLN A 189 -10.84 -14.67 -7.25
CA GLN A 189 -10.56 -14.70 -8.69
C GLN A 189 -9.13 -14.26 -9.03
N PHE A 190 -8.60 -13.27 -8.31
CA PHE A 190 -7.20 -12.87 -8.43
C PHE A 190 -6.27 -14.02 -8.05
N ALA A 191 -6.52 -14.69 -6.92
CA ALA A 191 -5.72 -15.83 -6.45
C ALA A 191 -5.72 -17.01 -7.42
N GLU A 192 -6.84 -17.27 -8.10
CA GLU A 192 -6.95 -18.32 -9.13
C GLU A 192 -6.11 -18.01 -10.39
N SER A 193 -5.91 -16.73 -10.71
CA SER A 193 -5.33 -16.29 -11.99
C SER A 193 -3.88 -15.79 -11.88
N ALA A 194 -3.43 -15.42 -10.68
CA ALA A 194 -2.09 -14.88 -10.45
C ALA A 194 -1.00 -15.93 -10.74
N VAL A 195 0.18 -15.48 -11.22
CA VAL A 195 1.32 -16.37 -11.54
C VAL A 195 2.32 -16.51 -10.38
N CYS A 196 1.91 -16.19 -9.17
CA CYS A 196 2.70 -16.26 -7.94
C CYS A 196 1.88 -16.87 -6.80
N GLU A 197 2.51 -17.11 -5.65
CA GLU A 197 1.77 -17.43 -4.44
C GLU A 197 0.86 -16.25 -4.06
N VAL A 198 -0.39 -16.54 -3.67
CA VAL A 198 -1.34 -15.53 -3.21
C VAL A 198 -1.81 -15.89 -1.81
N LYS A 199 -1.77 -14.90 -0.91
CA LYS A 199 -2.35 -15.01 0.42
C LYS A 199 -3.50 -14.02 0.55
N ILE A 200 -4.72 -14.54 0.57
CA ILE A 200 -5.91 -13.78 0.95
C ILE A 200 -5.93 -13.71 2.47
N LEU A 201 -6.08 -12.51 3.01
CA LEU A 201 -6.14 -12.23 4.45
C LEU A 201 -7.54 -11.76 4.83
N GLU A 202 -7.96 -11.97 6.07
CA GLU A 202 -9.06 -11.22 6.68
C GLU A 202 -8.52 -9.98 7.40
N PRO A 203 -9.36 -8.95 7.67
CA PRO A 203 -8.96 -7.84 8.52
C PRO A 203 -8.47 -8.32 9.90
N GLY A 204 -7.22 -8.02 10.21
CA GLY A 204 -6.51 -8.44 11.42
C GLY A 204 -5.54 -9.60 11.21
N ASP A 205 -5.66 -10.37 10.13
CA ASP A 205 -4.73 -11.45 9.82
C ASP A 205 -3.35 -10.93 9.43
N SER A 206 -2.33 -11.76 9.65
CA SER A 206 -0.94 -11.42 9.36
C SER A 206 -0.20 -12.53 8.63
N VAL A 207 0.81 -12.14 7.86
CA VAL A 207 1.86 -13.02 7.35
C VAL A 207 3.20 -12.62 7.94
N SER A 208 4.07 -13.60 8.20
CA SER A 208 5.42 -13.36 8.72
C SER A 208 6.46 -14.05 7.86
N PHE A 209 7.65 -13.46 7.80
CA PHE A 209 8.80 -13.94 7.03
C PHE A 209 10.09 -13.93 7.87
#